data_AF-A0A842NLF0-F1
#
_entry.id   AF-A0A842NLF0-F1
#
_cell.length_a   1.000
_cell.length_b   1.000
_cell.length_c   1.000
_cell.angle_alpha   90.00
_cell.angle_beta   90.00
_cell.angle_gamma   90.00
#
_symmetry.space_group_name_H-M   'P 1'
#
loop_
_entity.id
_entity.type
_entity.pdbx_description
1 polymer ?
#
loop_
_entity_poly.entity_id
_entity_poly.type
_entity_poly.pdbx_seq_one_letter_code
_entity_poly.pdbx_strand_id
1 'polypeptide(L)' 'NDVAFDGSNSMGRIISWHWEFGDIRDKEDEGEIVHFTYIQHGSKVATLTVTDVFDNTAIDTINVEVTPR' A
#
# COMPACT_ATOMS: atom_id res chain seq x y z
N ASN A 1 -10.82 2.35 10.84
CA ASN A 1 -9.39 2.45 10.48
C ASN A 1 -8.86 1.21 9.79
N ASP A 2 -9.65 0.13 9.65
CA ASP A 2 -9.28 -0.99 8.78
C ASP A 2 -9.63 -0.63 7.33
N VAL A 3 -8.68 -0.84 6.42
CA VAL A 3 -8.76 -0.46 5.02
C VAL A 3 -8.19 -1.60 4.16
N ALA A 4 -8.92 -1.96 3.10
CA ALA A 4 -8.42 -2.86 2.07
C ALA A 4 -7.70 -2.05 0.99
N PHE A 5 -6.49 -2.47 0.64
CA PHE A 5 -5.69 -1.92 -0.45
C PHE A 5 -5.64 -2.93 -1.59
N ASP A 6 -5.90 -2.46 -2.81
CA ASP A 6 -6.04 -3.31 -4.00
C ASP A 6 -5.13 -2.78 -5.12
N GLY A 7 -4.07 -3.52 -5.40
CA GLY A 7 -3.09 -3.27 -6.46
C GLY A 7 -3.36 -4.07 -7.75
N SER A 8 -4.52 -4.73 -7.88
CA SER A 8 -4.83 -5.60 -9.03
C SER A 8 -5.00 -4.86 -10.35
N ASN A 9 -5.18 -3.53 -10.30
CA ASN A 9 -5.22 -2.68 -11.50
C ASN A 9 -3.84 -2.35 -12.07
N SER A 10 -2.74 -2.73 -11.39
CA SER A 10 -1.41 -2.58 -11.94
C SER A 10 -1.23 -3.43 -13.21
N MET A 11 -0.53 -2.90 -14.21
CA MET A 11 -0.41 -3.53 -15.53
C MET A 11 1.01 -4.01 -15.80
N GLY A 12 1.14 -5.15 -16.48
CA GLY A 12 2.42 -5.78 -16.82
C GLY A 12 2.47 -7.24 -16.37
N ARG A 13 3.65 -7.87 -16.50
CA ARG A 13 3.91 -9.19 -15.92
C ARG A 13 4.43 -8.99 -14.50
N ILE A 14 3.56 -8.61 -13.57
CA ILE A 14 3.92 -8.27 -12.19
C ILE A 14 4.22 -9.55 -11.40
N ILE A 15 5.27 -9.49 -10.59
CA ILE A 15 5.72 -10.60 -9.72
C ILE A 15 5.73 -10.24 -8.24
N SER A 16 5.67 -8.96 -7.90
CA SER A 16 5.65 -8.50 -6.50
C SER A 16 4.85 -7.21 -6.36
N TRP A 17 4.14 -7.10 -5.23
CA TRP A 17 3.44 -5.92 -4.74
C TRP A 17 3.90 -5.70 -3.30
N HIS A 18 4.53 -4.58 -3.06
CA HIS A 18 5.03 -4.17 -1.76
C HIS A 18 4.34 -2.90 -1.32
N TRP A 19 3.71 -2.93 -0.15
CA TRP A 19 2.98 -1.82 0.42
C TRP A 19 3.73 -1.23 1.61
N GLU A 20 3.82 0.10 1.67
CA GLU A 20 4.32 0.83 2.84
C GLU A 20 3.20 1.73 3.39
N PHE A 21 2.97 1.72 4.70
CA PHE A 21 1.90 2.47 5.35
C PHE A 21 2.45 3.52 6.31
N GLY A 22 2.10 4.79 6.08
CA GLY A 22 2.53 5.95 6.87
C GLY A 22 1.93 6.07 8.28
N ASP A 23 1.55 4.95 8.91
CA ASP A 23 0.93 4.92 10.25
C ASP A 23 1.96 5.13 11.38
N ILE A 24 2.88 4.17 11.50
CA ILE A 24 4.03 4.14 12.40
C ILE A 24 5.25 3.66 11.59
N ARG A 25 6.46 3.81 12.12
CA ARG A 25 7.69 3.44 11.42
C ARG A 25 7.69 1.95 11.01
N ASP A 26 8.17 1.67 9.80
CA ASP A 26 8.43 0.32 9.25
C ASP A 26 7.18 -0.58 9.17
N LYS A 27 6.03 -0.02 8.76
CA LYS A 27 4.83 -0.80 8.45
C LYS A 27 4.72 -1.08 6.96
N GLU A 28 4.96 -2.33 6.62
CA GLU A 28 4.92 -2.86 5.28
C GLU A 28 4.08 -4.15 5.21
N ASP A 29 3.55 -4.45 4.03
CA ASP A 29 2.89 -5.72 3.74
C ASP A 29 3.12 -6.10 2.27
N GLU A 30 2.93 -7.37 1.94
CA GLU A 30 3.14 -7.90 0.59
C GLU A 30 1.88 -8.59 0.07
N GLY A 31 1.56 -8.34 -1.19
CA GLY A 31 0.42 -8.95 -1.85
C GLY A 31 -0.33 -8.00 -2.76
N GLU A 32 -0.96 -8.56 -3.79
CA GLU A 32 -1.81 -7.81 -4.72
C GLU A 32 -2.96 -7.11 -3.99
N ILE A 33 -3.54 -7.77 -2.98
CA ILE A 33 -4.57 -7.22 -2.10
C ILE A 33 -4.15 -7.46 -0.64
N VAL A 34 -4.16 -6.40 0.17
CA VAL A 34 -3.79 -6.45 1.60
C VAL A 34 -4.80 -5.70 2.47
N HIS A 35 -4.89 -6.05 3.75
CA HIS A 35 -5.72 -5.35 4.73
C HIS A 35 -4.83 -4.72 5.79
N PHE A 36 -4.99 -3.42 6.01
CA PHE A 36 -4.20 -2.69 6.99
C PHE A 36 -5.08 -1.85 7.91
N THR A 37 -4.81 -1.96 9.22
CA THR A 37 -5.50 -1.19 10.25
C THR A 37 -4.61 -0.07 10.78
N TYR A 38 -5.00 1.18 10.53
CA TYR A 38 -4.30 2.36 11.06
C TYR A 38 -4.56 2.57 12.55
N ILE A 39 -3.48 2.78 13.30
CA ILE A 39 -3.48 3.03 14.74
C ILE A 39 -3.60 4.53 15.02
N GLN A 40 -2.87 5.36 14.28
CA GLN A 40 -2.86 6.81 14.48
C GLN A 40 -3.88 7.52 13.57
N HIS A 41 -4.50 8.56 14.12
CA HIS A 41 -5.39 9.46 13.37
C HIS A 41 -4.62 10.45 12.49
N GLY A 42 -5.34 11.11 11.59
CA GLY A 42 -4.83 12.11 10.65
C GLY A 42 -4.60 11.53 9.25
N SER A 43 -4.00 12.36 8.39
CA SER A 43 -3.67 11.98 7.02
C SER A 43 -2.50 11.00 6.98
N LYS A 44 -2.71 9.86 6.34
CA LYS A 44 -1.76 8.77 6.19
C LYS A 44 -1.53 8.50 4.71
N VAL A 45 -0.28 8.28 4.32
CA VAL A 45 0.06 7.90 2.94
C VAL A 45 0.27 6.39 2.91
N ALA A 46 -0.37 5.69 1.98
CA ALA A 46 0.01 4.34 1.61
C ALA A 46 0.71 4.37 0.25
N THR A 47 1.83 3.66 0.13
CA THR A 47 2.63 3.58 -1.09
C THR A 47 2.61 2.14 -1.58
N LEU A 48 2.29 1.93 -2.85
CA LEU A 48 2.46 0.64 -3.53
C LEU A 48 3.70 0.73 -4.42
N THR A 49 4.61 -0.22 -4.26
CA THR A 49 5.68 -0.51 -5.24
C THR A 49 5.39 -1.86 -5.87
N VAL A 50 5.18 -1.87 -7.19
CA VAL A 50 5.07 -3.13 -7.96
C VAL A 50 6.37 -3.41 -8.70
N THR A 51 6.73 -4.69 -8.81
CA THR A 51 7.91 -5.14 -9.58
C THR A 51 7.47 -6.15 -10.64
N ASP A 52 7.92 -5.99 -11.88
CA ASP A 52 7.65 -6.92 -12.98
C ASP A 52 8.72 -8.01 -13.14
N VAL A 53 8.46 -9.00 -14.00
CA VAL A 53 9.40 -10.10 -14.33
C VAL A 53 10.75 -9.66 -14.91
N PHE A 54 10.90 -8.37 -15.28
CA PHE A 54 12.12 -7.79 -15.80
C PHE A 54 12.80 -6.89 -14.76
N ASP A 55 12.39 -6.98 -13.49
CA ASP A 55 12.86 -6.18 -12.36
C ASP A 55 12.58 -4.66 -12.51
N ASN A 56 11.67 -4.27 -13.41
CA ASN A 56 11.20 -2.88 -13.46
C ASN A 56 10.24 -2.62 -12.31
N THR A 57 10.32 -1.42 -11.75
CA THR A 57 9.42 -0.98 -10.67
C THR A 57 8.53 0.17 -11.11
N ALA A 58 7.31 0.19 -10.58
CA ALA A 58 6.42 1.34 -10.64
C ALA A 58 5.86 1.62 -9.24
N ILE A 59 5.62 2.89 -8.95
CA ILE A 59 5.18 3.36 -7.63
C ILE A 59 3.90 4.15 -7.79
N ASP A 60 2.93 3.91 -6.92
CA ASP A 60 1.73 4.74 -6.76
C ASP A 60 1.46 5.01 -5.27
N THR A 61 0.77 6.09 -4.97
CA THR A 61 0.48 6.52 -3.61
C THR A 61 -0.97 6.94 -3.43
N ILE A 62 -1.55 6.63 -2.27
CA ILE A 62 -2.89 7.05 -1.89
C ILE A 62 -2.88 7.69 -0.51
N ASN A 63 -3.63 8.80 -0.39
CA ASN A 63 -3.88 9.46 0.89
C ASN A 63 -5.13 8.88 1.55
N VAL A 64 -4.99 8.45 2.79
CA VAL A 64 -6.05 7.91 3.65
C VAL A 64 -6.24 8.83 4.84
N GLU A 65 -7.44 9.35 5.00
CA GLU A 65 -7.78 10.19 6.16
C GLU A 65 -8.35 9.32 7.29
N VAL A 66 -7.64 9.23 8.41
CA VAL A 66 -8.03 8.40 9.56
C VAL A 66 -8.63 9.28 10.64
N THR A 67 -9.94 9.30 10.77
CA THR A 67 -10.63 10.12 11.77
C THR A 67 -10.76 9.41 13.12
N PRO A 68 -10.76 10.17 14.25
CA PRO A 68 -11.24 9.66 15.52
C PRO A 68 -12.70 9.20 15.41
N ARG A 69 -13.04 8.17 16.19
CA ARG A 69 -14.45 7.75 16.35
C ARG A 69 -15.23 8.76 17.19
#